data_AF-A0A6A5VAA5-F1
#
_entry.id   AF-A0A6A5VAA5-F1
#
_cell.length_a   1.000
_cell.length_b   1.000
_cell.length_c   1.000
_cell.angle_alpha   90.00
_cell.angle_beta   90.00
_cell.angle_gamma   90.00
#
_symmetry.space_group_name_H-M   'P 1'
#
loop_
_entity.id
_entity.type
_entity.pdbx_description
1 polymer ?
#
loop_
_entity_poly.entity_id
_entity_poly.type
_entity_poly.pdbx_seq_one_letter_code
_entity_poly.pdbx_strand_id
1 'polypeptide(L)'
;LFKPLLLAYSKALTTYLHEAQGLLSVKKGDFFPLFWEAWTISFKKKTILKSFEATGIWPRNAEVILQKYRPSTPVEQDSRESSTSVLSGKDWLKIETLVRNTVREEGSREVQKLKRSLHHISVQNDILHAEVQGLTKALQVKKKQQKKSKPLDLQQRREYHGGAVFWSPRKLREARVRESVVDKEKEKVELEKARKKAE
;
A
#
# COMPACT_ATOMS: atom_id res chain seq x y z
N LEU A 1 -6.99 10.70 -15.36
CA LEU A 1 -6.02 10.49 -14.25
C LEU A 1 -6.69 10.11 -12.94
N PHE A 2 -7.71 10.85 -12.51
CA PHE A 2 -8.34 10.64 -11.20
C PHE A 2 -9.17 9.36 -11.08
N LYS A 3 -9.85 8.91 -12.15
CA LYS A 3 -10.57 7.61 -12.13
C LYS A 3 -9.61 6.42 -11.88
N PRO A 4 -8.49 6.27 -12.60
CA PRO A 4 -7.47 5.28 -12.26
C PRO A 4 -6.91 5.39 -10.85
N LEU A 5 -6.67 6.62 -10.35
CA LEU A 5 -6.21 6.86 -8.98
C LEU A 5 -7.24 6.36 -7.96
N LEU A 6 -8.52 6.68 -8.15
CA LEU A 6 -9.61 6.26 -7.27
C LEU A 6 -9.74 4.74 -7.23
N LEU A 7 -9.67 4.07 -8.38
CA LEU A 7 -9.71 2.61 -8.46
C LEU A 7 -8.50 1.98 -7.77
N ALA A 8 -7.29 2.50 -8.01
CA ALA A 8 -6.08 2.00 -7.38
C ALA A 8 -6.10 2.20 -5.85
N TYR A 9 -6.58 3.36 -5.38
CA TYR A 9 -6.71 3.66 -3.96
C TYR A 9 -7.76 2.78 -3.29
N SER A 10 -8.92 2.58 -3.94
CA SER A 10 -9.95 1.66 -3.46
C SER A 10 -9.41 0.25 -3.33
N LYS A 11 -8.64 -0.22 -4.32
CA LYS A 11 -7.97 -1.53 -4.26
C LYS A 11 -6.93 -1.61 -3.13
N ALA A 12 -6.10 -0.59 -2.96
CA ALA A 12 -5.11 -0.54 -1.88
C ALA A 12 -5.78 -0.56 -0.49
N LEU A 13 -6.91 0.12 -0.36
CA LEU A 13 -7.70 0.15 0.88
C LEU A 13 -8.35 -1.21 1.15
N THR A 14 -8.93 -1.88 0.15
CA THR A 14 -9.50 -3.22 0.35
C THR A 14 -8.40 -4.22 0.72
N THR A 15 -7.24 -4.20 0.05
CA THR A 15 -6.12 -5.06 0.41
C THR A 15 -5.64 -4.81 1.83
N TYR A 16 -5.56 -3.55 2.26
CA TYR A 16 -5.19 -3.21 3.64
C TYR A 16 -6.20 -3.76 4.66
N LEU A 17 -7.50 -3.62 4.40
CA LEU A 17 -8.55 -4.15 5.27
C LEU A 17 -8.51 -5.68 5.34
N HIS A 18 -8.27 -6.35 4.21
CA HIS A 18 -8.12 -7.80 4.15
C HIS A 18 -6.87 -8.28 4.91
N GLU A 19 -5.72 -7.64 4.69
CA GLU A 19 -4.47 -7.96 5.40
C GLU A 19 -4.61 -7.77 6.91
N ALA A 20 -5.33 -6.73 7.33
CA ALA A 20 -5.59 -6.46 8.74
C ALA A 20 -6.76 -7.28 9.32
N GLN A 21 -7.52 -8.02 8.51
CA GLN A 21 -8.74 -8.74 8.90
C GLN A 21 -9.74 -7.88 9.70
N GLY A 22 -9.78 -6.56 9.46
CA GLY A 22 -10.59 -5.62 10.23
C GLY A 22 -10.12 -5.38 11.69
N LEU A 23 -9.00 -5.96 12.13
CA LEU A 23 -8.44 -5.77 13.47
C LEU A 23 -7.84 -4.37 13.68
N LEU A 24 -7.53 -3.67 12.58
CA LEU A 24 -7.01 -2.31 12.60
C LEU A 24 -8.01 -1.34 12.00
N SER A 25 -8.28 -0.27 12.73
CA SER A 25 -8.96 0.89 12.17
C SER A 25 -8.00 1.68 11.27
N VAL A 26 -8.53 2.17 10.14
CA VAL A 26 -7.81 3.10 9.27
C VAL A 26 -7.69 4.43 9.99
N LYS A 27 -6.45 4.87 10.24
CA LYS A 27 -6.15 6.17 10.84
C LYS A 27 -5.65 7.15 9.79
N LYS A 28 -5.65 8.44 10.11
CA LYS A 28 -5.10 9.51 9.25
C LYS A 28 -3.65 9.25 8.83
N GLY A 29 -2.85 8.60 9.68
CA GLY A 29 -1.47 8.23 9.37
C GLY A 29 -1.33 7.17 8.27
N ASP A 30 -2.37 6.38 8.02
CA ASP A 30 -2.38 5.32 7.01
C ASP A 30 -2.72 5.87 5.62
N PHE A 31 -3.24 7.10 5.53
CA PHE A 31 -3.59 7.75 4.26
C PHE A 31 -2.41 7.84 3.31
N PHE A 32 -1.26 8.38 3.75
CA PHE A 32 -0.16 8.68 2.85
C PHE A 32 0.47 7.42 2.24
N PRO A 33 0.74 6.33 3.00
CA PRO A 33 1.18 5.07 2.42
C PRO A 33 0.23 4.52 1.34
N LEU A 34 -1.07 4.45 1.63
CA LEU A 34 -2.09 3.95 0.70
C LEU A 34 -2.22 4.86 -0.53
N PHE A 35 -2.21 6.17 -0.32
CA PHE A 35 -2.25 7.16 -1.39
C PHE A 35 -1.01 7.07 -2.28
N TRP A 36 0.17 6.93 -1.68
CA TRP A 36 1.43 6.87 -2.42
C TRP A 36 1.49 5.62 -3.30
N GLU A 37 1.06 4.47 -2.78
CA GLU A 37 0.93 3.25 -3.57
C GLU A 37 -0.01 3.45 -4.77
N ALA A 38 -1.21 3.96 -4.52
CA ALA A 38 -2.19 4.26 -5.57
C ALA A 38 -1.67 5.28 -6.60
N TRP A 39 -0.94 6.30 -6.13
CA TRP A 39 -0.32 7.33 -6.97
C TRP A 39 0.71 6.74 -7.91
N THR A 40 1.63 5.91 -7.41
CA THR A 40 2.68 5.28 -8.25
C THR A 40 2.10 4.32 -9.30
N ILE A 41 0.96 3.69 -8.99
CA ILE A 41 0.23 2.83 -9.93
C ILE A 41 -0.44 3.67 -11.03
N SER A 42 -1.11 4.76 -10.64
CA SER A 42 -1.98 5.55 -11.54
C SER A 42 -1.24 6.60 -12.35
N PHE A 43 -0.26 7.30 -11.78
CA PHE A 43 0.50 8.38 -12.43
C PHE A 43 1.73 7.87 -13.19
N LYS A 44 1.51 6.89 -14.06
CA LYS A 44 2.53 6.40 -15.01
C LYS A 44 2.50 7.22 -16.29
N LYS A 45 3.66 7.40 -16.95
CA LYS A 45 3.78 8.12 -18.23
C LYS A 45 2.72 7.69 -19.25
N LYS A 46 2.49 6.37 -19.39
CA LYS A 46 1.47 5.82 -20.30
C LYS A 46 0.06 6.29 -19.95
N THR A 47 -0.33 6.23 -18.67
CA THR A 47 -1.67 6.64 -18.20
C THR A 47 -1.86 8.15 -18.33
N ILE A 48 -0.79 8.92 -18.11
CA ILE A 48 -0.76 10.38 -18.30
C ILE A 48 -1.01 10.71 -19.77
N LEU A 49 -0.25 10.12 -20.69
CA LEU A 49 -0.44 10.36 -22.13
C LEU A 49 -1.86 9.99 -22.59
N LYS A 50 -2.35 8.79 -22.24
CA LYS A 50 -3.72 8.37 -22.55
C LYS A 50 -4.78 9.33 -21.98
N SER A 51 -4.52 9.93 -20.82
CA SER A 51 -5.47 10.87 -20.23
C SER A 51 -5.53 12.22 -20.93
N PHE A 52 -4.41 12.69 -21.49
CA PHE A 52 -4.38 13.89 -22.33
C PHE A 52 -4.99 13.65 -23.72
N GLU A 53 -4.83 12.43 -24.24
CA GLU A 53 -5.43 11.99 -25.49
C GLU A 53 -6.95 11.90 -25.35
N ALA A 54 -7.45 11.29 -24.26
CA ALA A 54 -8.88 11.18 -23.98
C ALA A 54 -9.59 12.53 -23.77
N THR A 55 -8.87 13.57 -23.35
CA THR A 55 -9.43 14.94 -23.26
C THR A 55 -9.27 15.73 -24.56
N GLY A 56 -8.57 15.19 -25.56
CA GLY A 56 -8.29 15.91 -26.80
C GLY A 56 -7.38 17.13 -26.62
N ILE A 57 -6.73 17.28 -25.45
CA ILE A 57 -5.77 18.36 -25.19
C ILE A 57 -4.48 18.08 -25.95
N TRP A 58 -4.01 16.83 -25.90
CA TRP A 58 -2.82 16.37 -26.60
C TRP A 58 -2.93 14.89 -27.00
N PRO A 59 -2.92 14.55 -28.31
CA PRO A 59 -2.93 15.45 -29.46
C PRO A 59 -4.18 16.35 -29.49
N ARG A 60 -4.05 17.57 -30.03
CA ARG A 60 -5.16 18.54 -30.05
C ARG A 60 -6.27 18.04 -30.98
N ASN A 61 -7.37 17.56 -30.40
CA ASN A 61 -8.53 17.04 -31.15
C ASN A 61 -9.82 17.28 -30.36
N ALA A 62 -10.57 18.33 -30.72
CA ALA A 62 -11.83 18.68 -30.06
C ALA A 62 -12.96 17.66 -30.31
N GLU A 63 -12.85 16.87 -31.38
CA GLU A 63 -13.87 15.91 -31.80
C GLU A 63 -14.05 14.78 -30.78
N VAL A 64 -13.00 14.47 -30.01
CA VAL A 64 -13.03 13.45 -28.94
C VAL A 64 -14.09 13.79 -27.88
N ILE A 65 -14.23 15.07 -27.53
CA ILE A 65 -15.25 15.52 -26.57
C ILE A 65 -16.63 15.51 -27.24
N LEU A 66 -16.71 15.97 -28.49
CA LEU A 66 -17.97 16.05 -29.24
C LEU A 66 -18.58 14.66 -29.51
N GLN A 67 -17.77 13.64 -29.76
CA GLN A 67 -18.20 12.25 -29.93
C GLN A 67 -18.93 11.70 -28.70
N LYS A 68 -18.59 12.15 -27.49
CA LYS A 68 -19.26 11.71 -26.25
C LYS A 68 -20.73 12.13 -26.18
N TYR A 69 -21.10 13.20 -26.87
CA TYR A 69 -22.47 13.73 -26.91
C TYR A 69 -23.24 13.28 -28.16
N ARG A 70 -22.59 12.57 -29.08
CA ARG A 70 -23.29 11.90 -30.18
C ARG A 70 -23.95 10.64 -29.61
N PRO A 71 -25.23 10.39 -29.91
CA PRO A 71 -25.89 9.16 -29.47
C PRO A 71 -25.18 7.97 -30.11
N SER A 72 -24.42 7.24 -29.31
CA SER A 72 -23.85 5.96 -29.72
C SER A 72 -24.86 4.86 -29.38
N THR A 73 -25.22 4.05 -30.36
CA THR A 73 -25.81 2.72 -30.12
C THR A 73 -24.91 1.93 -29.17
N PRO A 74 -25.46 1.11 -28.25
CA PRO A 74 -24.68 0.51 -27.18
C PRO A 74 -23.76 -0.56 -27.77
N VAL A 75 -22.47 -0.23 -27.89
CA VAL A 75 -21.42 -1.25 -27.96
C VAL A 75 -21.03 -1.54 -26.52
N GLU A 76 -21.49 -2.69 -26.03
CA GLU A 76 -21.00 -3.27 -24.79
C GLU A 76 -19.47 -3.44 -24.89
N GLN A 77 -18.74 -2.64 -24.12
CA GLN A 77 -17.37 -2.93 -23.76
C GLN A 77 -17.19 -2.65 -22.27
N ASP A 78 -17.88 -3.44 -21.46
CA ASP A 78 -17.34 -3.83 -20.17
C ASP A 78 -16.36 -4.98 -20.42
N SER A 79 -15.17 -4.65 -20.90
CA SER A 79 -14.00 -5.48 -20.63
C SER A 79 -13.72 -5.34 -19.13
N ARG A 80 -14.50 -6.08 -18.32
CA ARG A 80 -14.11 -6.49 -16.99
C ARG A 80 -12.79 -7.22 -17.16
N GLU A 81 -11.68 -6.50 -17.03
CA GLU A 81 -10.40 -7.10 -16.68
C GLU A 81 -10.59 -7.75 -15.32
N SER A 82 -11.04 -9.01 -15.36
CA SER A 82 -11.04 -9.92 -14.23
C SER A 82 -9.59 -10.01 -13.78
N SER A 83 -9.26 -9.20 -12.77
CA SER A 83 -7.99 -9.28 -12.05
C SER A 83 -8.03 -10.51 -11.16
N THR A 84 -8.02 -11.69 -11.77
CA THR A 84 -7.82 -12.98 -11.12
C THR A 84 -6.62 -13.60 -11.86
N SER A 85 -5.40 -13.55 -11.35
CA SER A 85 -5.00 -14.27 -10.16
C SER A 85 -3.55 -13.86 -9.85
N VAL A 86 -3.31 -13.33 -8.65
CA VAL A 86 -1.96 -13.38 -8.03
C VAL A 86 -1.99 -14.54 -7.05
N LEU A 87 -2.27 -15.74 -7.55
CA LEU A 87 -1.98 -16.96 -6.83
C LEU A 87 -0.77 -17.54 -7.54
N SER A 88 0.37 -17.52 -6.86
CA SER A 88 1.62 -18.05 -7.38
C SER A 88 1.49 -19.58 -7.50
N GLY A 89 0.87 -20.05 -8.57
CA GLY A 89 0.63 -21.47 -8.85
C GLY A 89 1.89 -22.29 -9.18
N LYS A 90 3.07 -21.81 -8.79
CA LYS A 90 4.35 -22.37 -9.22
C LYS A 90 4.65 -23.72 -8.58
N ASP A 91 4.10 -24.00 -7.40
CA ASP A 91 4.43 -25.24 -6.69
C ASP A 91 3.43 -26.37 -6.99
N TRP A 92 2.13 -26.06 -7.12
CA TRP A 92 1.15 -27.08 -7.50
C TRP A 92 1.30 -27.55 -8.95
N LEU A 93 1.61 -26.65 -9.90
CA LEU A 93 1.80 -27.03 -11.31
C LEU A 93 2.97 -28.01 -11.47
N LYS A 94 4.04 -27.84 -10.68
CA LYS A 94 5.19 -28.76 -10.67
C LYS A 94 4.79 -30.13 -10.13
N ILE A 95 4.04 -30.18 -9.03
CA ILE A 95 3.59 -31.44 -8.44
C ILE A 95 2.58 -32.13 -9.38
N GLU A 96 1.68 -31.39 -10.02
CA GLU A 96 0.75 -31.94 -11.00
C GLU A 96 1.50 -32.55 -12.20
N THR A 97 2.52 -31.84 -12.71
CA THR A 97 3.36 -32.36 -13.81
C THR A 97 4.08 -33.66 -13.40
N LEU A 98 4.59 -33.74 -12.17
CA LEU A 98 5.20 -34.97 -11.62
C LEU A 98 4.18 -36.11 -11.47
N VAL A 99 2.97 -35.80 -11.00
CA VAL A 99 1.89 -36.79 -10.89
C VAL A 99 1.49 -37.30 -12.27
N ARG A 100 1.39 -36.43 -13.28
CA ARG A 100 1.13 -36.79 -14.67
C ARG A 100 2.21 -37.70 -15.27
N ASN A 101 3.48 -37.44 -14.94
CA ASN A 101 4.60 -38.23 -15.45
C ASN A 101 4.75 -39.61 -14.79
N THR A 102 4.39 -39.73 -13.51
CA THR A 102 4.58 -40.96 -12.72
C THR A 102 3.39 -41.90 -12.79
N VAL A 103 2.17 -41.39 -12.91
CA VAL A 103 0.94 -42.18 -12.89
C VAL A 103 0.53 -42.58 -14.31
N ARG A 104 0.54 -43.88 -14.60
CA ARG A 104 0.11 -44.42 -15.91
C ARG A 104 -1.42 -44.40 -16.10
N GLU A 105 -2.20 -44.54 -15.02
CA GLU A 105 -3.67 -44.45 -15.03
C GLU A 105 -4.16 -43.12 -14.44
N GLU A 106 -4.06 -42.05 -15.23
CA GLU A 106 -4.44 -40.70 -14.79
C GLU A 106 -5.94 -40.56 -14.46
N GLY A 107 -6.77 -41.46 -15.02
CA GLY A 107 -8.22 -41.49 -14.86
C GLY A 107 -8.73 -42.31 -13.67
N SER A 108 -7.86 -42.97 -12.90
CA SER A 108 -8.31 -43.75 -11.75
C SER A 108 -8.95 -42.85 -10.70
N ARG A 109 -9.96 -43.37 -9.98
CA ARG A 109 -10.72 -42.59 -8.99
C ARG A 109 -9.82 -42.13 -7.85
N GLU A 110 -8.83 -42.94 -7.52
CA GLU A 110 -7.81 -42.72 -6.48
C GLU A 110 -6.89 -41.55 -6.86
N VAL A 111 -6.43 -41.51 -8.11
CA VAL A 111 -5.55 -40.43 -8.61
C VAL A 111 -6.32 -39.11 -8.70
N GLN A 112 -7.58 -39.15 -9.14
CA GLN A 112 -8.43 -37.96 -9.16
C GLN A 112 -8.71 -37.44 -7.74
N LYS A 113 -8.93 -38.34 -6.77
CA LYS A 113 -9.08 -37.98 -5.36
C LYS A 113 -7.79 -37.34 -4.83
N LEU A 114 -6.63 -37.94 -5.13
CA LEU A 114 -5.32 -37.41 -4.75
C LEU A 114 -5.07 -36.03 -5.35
N LYS A 115 -5.34 -35.82 -6.64
CA LYS A 115 -5.24 -34.51 -7.30
C LYS A 115 -6.10 -33.46 -6.61
N ARG A 116 -7.37 -33.77 -6.34
CA ARG A 116 -8.29 -32.86 -5.64
C ARG A 116 -7.78 -32.50 -4.23
N SER A 117 -7.33 -33.50 -3.46
CA SER A 117 -6.76 -33.28 -2.14
C SER A 117 -5.49 -32.42 -2.20
N LEU A 118 -4.61 -32.67 -3.17
CA LEU A 118 -3.41 -31.88 -3.38
C LEU A 118 -3.73 -30.42 -3.75
N HIS A 119 -4.65 -30.20 -4.68
CA HIS A 119 -5.12 -28.86 -5.03
C HIS A 119 -5.70 -28.14 -3.83
N HIS A 120 -6.53 -28.82 -3.05
CA HIS A 120 -7.12 -28.27 -1.84
C HIS A 120 -6.05 -27.83 -0.84
N ILE A 121 -5.08 -28.71 -0.55
CA ILE A 121 -3.96 -28.40 0.36
C ILE A 121 -3.12 -27.24 -0.18
N SER A 122 -2.82 -27.20 -1.48
CA SER A 122 -2.06 -26.10 -2.08
C SER A 122 -2.78 -24.77 -1.94
N VAL A 123 -4.08 -24.73 -2.25
CA VAL A 123 -4.89 -23.51 -2.12
C VAL A 123 -4.97 -23.08 -0.66
N GLN A 124 -5.18 -24.02 0.27
CA GLN A 124 -5.16 -23.73 1.70
C GLN A 124 -3.81 -23.15 2.14
N ASN A 125 -2.71 -23.71 1.67
CA ASN A 125 -1.38 -23.23 2.04
C ASN A 125 -1.13 -21.82 1.49
N ASP A 126 -1.53 -21.54 0.25
CA ASP A 126 -1.45 -20.19 -0.33
C ASP A 126 -2.27 -19.17 0.47
N ILE A 127 -3.50 -19.53 0.87
CA ILE A 127 -4.36 -18.70 1.71
C ILE A 127 -3.69 -18.45 3.07
N LEU A 128 -3.21 -19.50 3.74
CA LEU A 128 -2.53 -19.39 5.04
C LEU A 128 -1.28 -18.51 4.95
N HIS A 129 -0.47 -18.67 3.90
CA HIS A 129 0.70 -17.83 3.69
C HIS A 129 0.31 -16.36 3.49
N ALA A 130 -0.72 -16.08 2.69
CA ALA A 130 -1.22 -14.72 2.50
C ALA A 130 -1.75 -14.12 3.81
N GLU A 131 -2.49 -14.88 4.61
CA GLU A 131 -3.01 -14.47 5.92
C GLU A 131 -1.89 -14.15 6.91
N VAL A 132 -0.90 -15.05 7.05
CA VAL A 132 0.25 -14.82 7.94
C VAL A 132 1.04 -13.60 7.50
N GLN A 133 1.25 -13.41 6.19
CA GLN A 133 1.89 -12.20 5.66
C GLN A 133 1.06 -10.93 5.94
N GLY A 134 -0.26 -10.98 5.79
CA GLY A 134 -1.15 -9.86 6.12
C GLY A 134 -1.10 -9.49 7.60
N LEU A 135 -1.25 -10.49 8.48
CA LEU A 135 -1.22 -10.31 9.94
C LEU A 135 0.13 -9.79 10.43
N THR A 136 1.23 -10.25 9.86
CA THR A 136 2.57 -9.74 10.22
C THR A 136 2.73 -8.26 9.82
N LYS A 137 2.26 -7.85 8.63
CA LYS A 137 2.22 -6.43 8.24
C LYS A 137 1.31 -5.61 9.16
N ALA A 138 0.11 -6.10 9.45
CA ALA A 138 -0.83 -5.45 10.35
C ALA A 138 -0.21 -5.24 11.75
N LEU A 139 0.48 -6.26 12.27
CA LEU A 139 1.18 -6.16 13.56
C LEU A 139 2.28 -5.09 13.54
N GLN A 140 3.03 -4.95 12.44
CA GLN A 140 4.01 -3.87 12.27
C GLN A 140 3.34 -2.49 12.26
N VAL A 141 2.22 -2.34 11.56
CA VAL A 141 1.44 -1.09 11.54
C VAL A 141 0.93 -0.76 12.95
N LYS A 142 0.36 -1.73 13.66
CA LYS A 142 -0.08 -1.58 15.05
C LYS A 142 1.04 -1.09 15.95
N LYS A 143 2.22 -1.71 15.86
CA LYS A 143 3.42 -1.28 16.59
C LYS A 143 3.81 0.16 16.25
N LYS A 144 3.78 0.55 14.98
CA LYS A 144 4.04 1.94 14.55
C LYS A 144 3.00 2.91 15.11
N GLN A 145 1.71 2.55 15.09
CA GLN A 145 0.63 3.38 15.63
C GLN A 145 0.69 3.52 17.17
N GLN A 146 1.21 2.53 17.89
CA GLN A 146 1.40 2.59 19.34
C GLN A 146 2.59 3.46 19.75
N LYS A 147 3.59 3.64 18.87
CA LYS A 147 4.72 4.52 19.13
C LYS A 147 4.23 5.96 19.17
N LYS A 148 4.13 6.53 20.37
CA LYS A 148 3.92 7.97 20.56
C LYS A 148 5.15 8.72 20.07
N SER A 149 5.02 9.50 19.01
CA SER A 149 6.06 10.42 18.59
C SER A 149 6.09 11.62 19.54
N LYS A 150 7.30 12.05 19.92
CA LYS A 150 7.48 13.34 20.58
C LYS A 150 7.36 14.43 19.51
N PRO A 151 6.52 15.47 19.72
CA PRO A 151 6.44 16.57 18.77
C PRO A 151 7.76 17.34 18.79
N LEU A 152 8.28 17.63 17.59
CA LEU A 152 9.48 18.46 17.45
C LEU A 152 9.13 19.92 17.71
N ASP A 153 9.87 20.59 18.59
CA ASP A 153 9.62 22.00 18.92
C ASP A 153 10.02 22.92 17.76
N LEU A 154 9.05 23.30 16.93
CA LEU A 154 9.24 24.22 15.82
C LEU A 154 8.88 25.63 16.26
N GLN A 155 9.92 26.45 16.47
CA GLN A 155 9.75 27.83 16.93
C GLN A 155 9.42 28.76 15.76
N GLN A 156 8.25 29.39 15.85
CA GLN A 156 7.78 30.37 14.88
C GLN A 156 8.46 31.73 15.12
N ARG A 157 8.70 32.50 14.05
CA ARG A 157 9.16 33.89 14.19
C ARG A 157 8.04 34.75 14.79
N ARG A 158 8.39 35.56 15.79
CA ARG A 158 7.46 36.44 16.52
C ARG A 158 6.72 37.44 15.63
N GLU A 159 7.29 37.80 14.48
CA GLU A 159 6.79 38.83 13.56
C GLU A 159 5.67 38.34 12.61
N TYR A 160 5.35 37.04 12.58
CA TYR A 160 4.38 36.49 11.63
C TYR A 160 3.00 36.31 12.27
N HIS A 161 2.04 37.13 11.84
CA HIS A 161 0.65 37.13 12.34
C HIS A 161 -0.36 36.36 11.46
N GLY A 162 0.12 35.60 10.46
CA GLY A 162 -0.75 34.79 9.58
C GLY A 162 -1.11 33.43 10.18
N GLY A 163 -2.33 32.93 9.91
CA GLY A 163 -2.85 31.70 10.53
C GLY A 163 -2.18 30.38 10.09
N ALA A 164 -1.64 30.30 8.87
CA ALA A 164 -0.95 29.11 8.38
C ALA A 164 0.58 29.28 8.42
N VAL A 165 1.27 28.35 9.09
CA VAL A 165 2.73 28.35 9.25
C VAL A 165 3.35 27.30 8.35
N PHE A 166 4.13 27.73 7.35
CA PHE A 166 4.89 26.82 6.49
C PHE A 166 6.30 26.61 7.05
N TRP A 167 6.67 25.34 7.28
CA TRP A 167 7.99 24.98 7.79
C TRP A 167 8.93 24.60 6.67
N SER A 168 10.01 25.37 6.50
CA SER A 168 11.06 24.99 5.56
C SER A 168 11.90 23.82 6.10
N PRO A 169 12.52 23.00 5.22
CA PRO A 169 13.42 21.92 5.64
C PRO A 169 14.55 22.40 6.56
N ARG A 170 15.00 23.64 6.39
CA ARG A 170 16.00 24.27 7.27
C ARG A 170 15.49 24.39 8.71
N LYS A 171 14.24 24.80 8.92
CA LYS A 171 13.65 24.93 10.25
C LYS A 171 13.51 23.59 10.98
N LEU A 172 13.19 22.53 10.25
CA LEU A 172 13.19 21.17 10.80
C LEU A 172 14.58 20.76 11.28
N ARG A 173 15.64 21.07 10.52
CA ARG A 173 17.02 20.78 10.94
C ARG A 173 17.41 21.58 12.18
N GLU A 174 17.12 22.88 12.21
CA GLU A 174 17.39 23.74 13.36
C GLU A 174 16.73 23.20 14.65
N ALA A 175 15.46 22.77 14.57
CA ALA A 175 14.77 22.20 15.71
C ALA A 175 15.38 20.87 16.20
N ARG A 176 15.78 19.97 15.27
CA ARG A 176 16.46 18.72 15.63
C ARG A 176 17.79 18.97 16.33
N VAL A 177 18.55 19.97 15.88
CA VAL A 177 19.82 20.34 16.53
C VAL A 177 19.55 20.79 17.97
N ARG A 178 18.54 21.62 18.20
CA ARG A 178 18.16 22.07 19.56
C ARG A 178 17.77 20.91 20.47
N GLU A 179 16.93 20.00 19.97
CA GLU A 179 16.55 18.79 20.72
C GLU A 179 17.78 17.97 21.12
N SER A 180 18.73 17.79 20.20
CA SER A 180 19.98 17.07 20.48
C SER A 180 20.88 17.76 21.53
N VAL A 181 20.84 19.08 21.64
CA VAL A 181 21.56 19.83 22.68
C VAL A 181 20.88 19.64 24.03
N VAL A 182 19.55 19.78 24.08
CA VAL A 182 18.74 19.60 25.29
C VAL A 182 18.88 18.19 25.86
N ASP A 183 18.89 17.16 25.01
CA ASP A 183 19.04 15.77 25.46
C ASP A 183 20.43 15.52 26.07
N LYS A 184 21.50 16.06 25.46
CA LYS A 184 22.87 15.98 26.03
C LYS A 184 22.98 16.68 27.39
N GLU A 185 22.30 17.82 27.55
CA GLU A 185 22.28 18.54 28.84
C GLU A 185 21.56 17.74 29.92
N LYS A 186 20.42 17.11 29.59
CA LYS A 186 19.69 16.23 30.51
C LYS A 186 20.54 15.03 30.95
N GLU A 187 21.22 14.38 30.01
CA GLU A 187 22.11 13.25 30.31
C GLU A 187 23.21 13.66 31.30
N LYS A 188 23.84 14.82 31.10
CA LYS A 188 24.85 15.35 32.03
C LYS A 188 24.28 15.58 33.43
N VAL A 189 23.09 16.18 33.53
CA VAL A 189 22.42 16.43 34.80
C VAL A 189 22.05 15.13 35.52
N GLU A 190 21.59 14.11 34.79
CA GLU A 190 21.30 12.79 35.36
C GLU A 190 22.56 12.09 35.87
N LEU A 191 23.65 12.14 35.12
CA LEU A 191 24.95 11.62 35.55
C LEU A 191 25.45 12.34 36.81
N GLU A 192 25.31 13.66 36.88
CA GLU A 192 25.71 14.43 38.06
C GLU A 192 24.86 14.07 39.29
N LYS A 193 23.54 13.90 39.13
CA LYS A 193 22.65 13.43 40.20
C LYS A 193 22.97 12.02 40.65
N ALA A 194 23.32 11.12 39.73
CA ALA A 194 23.71 9.76 40.08
C ALA A 194 25.03 9.74 40.87
N ARG A 195 26.01 10.57 40.48
CA ARG A 195 27.27 10.76 41.24
C ARG A 195 27.00 11.25 42.65
N LYS A 196 26.20 12.30 42.81
CA LYS A 196 25.83 12.87 44.12
C LYS A 196 25.02 11.92 45.03
N LYS A 197 24.45 10.83 44.50
CA LYS A 197 23.74 9.81 45.28
C LYS A 197 24.63 8.64 45.70
N ALA A 198 25.79 8.48 45.06
CA ALA A 198 26.74 7.42 45.33
C ALA A 198 27.83 7.84 46.34
N GLU A 199 27.96 9.15 46.56
CA GLU A 199 28.75 9.80 47.62
C GLU A 199 27.91 9.96 48.88
#